data_AF-A0A383BUR3-F1
#
_entry.id   AF-A0A383BUR3-F1
#
_cell.length_a   1.000
_cell.length_b   1.000
_cell.length_c   1.000
_cell.angle_alpha   90.00
_cell.angle_beta   90.00
_cell.angle_gamma   90.00
#
_symmetry.space_group_name_H-M   'P 1'
#
loop_
_entity.id
_entity.type
_entity.pdbx_description
1 polymer ?
#
loop_
_entity_poly.entity_id
_entity_poly.type
_entity_poly.pdbx_seq_one_letter_code
_entity_poly.pdbx_strand_id
1 'polypeptide(L)'
;MTDKMVNGILFIIAGLGSIAVYMGLGETGLLDKGHTEKIAAYALVTIPLAFMMTRNVVRNTFIDAGLLIIVVGLSMGLVSDAINSAELSAESNSI
;
A
#
# COMPACT_ATOMS: atom_id res chain seq x y z
N MET A 1 -24.39 -8.81 5.55
CA MET A 1 -23.12 -8.07 5.58
C MET A 1 -23.42 -6.58 5.53
N THR A 2 -22.67 -5.75 6.25
CA THR A 2 -22.79 -4.29 6.13
C THR A 2 -21.89 -3.79 4.99
N ASP A 3 -22.24 -2.66 4.37
CA ASP A 3 -21.42 -2.04 3.31
C ASP A 3 -19.99 -1.76 3.81
N LYS A 4 -19.85 -1.43 5.09
CA LYS A 4 -18.56 -1.24 5.75
C LYS A 4 -17.71 -2.52 5.74
N MET A 5 -18.30 -3.68 6.05
CA MET A 5 -17.61 -4.97 5.96
C MET A 5 -17.24 -5.32 4.51
N VAL A 6 -18.11 -5.04 3.54
CA VAL A 6 -17.83 -5.24 2.11
C VAL A 6 -16.57 -4.46 1.72
N ASN A 7 -16.47 -3.19 2.08
CA ASN A 7 -15.29 -2.36 1.80
C ASN A 7 -14.02 -2.93 2.43
N GLY A 8 -14.11 -3.46 3.66
CA GLY A 8 -12.97 -4.08 4.31
C GLY A 8 -12.49 -5.34 3.59
N ILE A 9 -13.40 -6.17 3.09
CA ILE A 9 -13.05 -7.34 2.28
C ILE A 9 -12.42 -6.92 0.94
N LEU A 10 -12.92 -5.86 0.31
CA LEU A 10 -12.32 -5.32 -0.91
C LEU A 10 -10.87 -4.86 -0.68
N PHE A 11 -10.56 -4.25 0.47
CA PHE A 11 -9.17 -3.92 0.82
C PHE A 11 -8.30 -5.15 1.03
N ILE A 12 -8.81 -6.22 1.63
CA ILE A 12 -8.08 -7.50 1.74
C ILE A 12 -7.78 -8.07 0.35
N ILE A 13 -8.78 -8.07 -0.53
CA ILE A 13 -8.61 -8.52 -1.92
C ILE A 13 -7.60 -7.65 -2.66
N ALA A 14 -7.61 -6.33 -2.46
CA ALA A 14 -6.64 -5.43 -3.06
C ALA A 14 -5.20 -5.73 -2.60
N GLY A 15 -5.00 -5.99 -1.30
CA GLY A 15 -3.70 -6.36 -0.75
C GLY A 15 -3.19 -7.72 -1.23
N LEU A 16 -4.07 -8.73 -1.29
CA LEU A 16 -3.72 -10.03 -1.86
C LEU A 16 -3.49 -9.95 -3.37
N GLY A 17 -4.26 -9.09 -4.06
CA GLY A 17 -4.13 -8.85 -5.49
C GLY A 17 -2.77 -8.27 -5.85
N SER A 18 -2.23 -7.35 -5.04
CA SER A 18 -0.88 -6.82 -5.27
C SER A 18 0.19 -7.91 -5.11
N ILE A 19 0.06 -8.80 -4.12
CA ILE A 19 0.94 -9.96 -3.96
C ILE A 19 0.83 -10.93 -5.14
N ALA A 20 -0.39 -11.19 -5.64
CA ALA A 20 -0.60 -12.06 -6.80
C ALA A 20 0.07 -11.48 -8.06
N VAL A 21 0.00 -10.16 -8.26
CA VAL A 21 0.71 -9.47 -9.35
C VAL A 21 2.23 -9.62 -9.19
N TYR A 22 2.76 -9.48 -7.97
CA TYR A 22 4.17 -9.73 -7.68
C TYR A 22 4.59 -11.15 -8.04
N MET A 23 3.82 -12.16 -7.64
CA MET A 23 4.13 -13.56 -7.97
C MET A 23 4.07 -13.83 -9.47
N GLY A 24 3.06 -13.29 -10.16
CA GLY A 24 2.86 -13.54 -11.59
C GLY A 24 3.87 -12.83 -12.49
N LEU A 25 4.30 -11.62 -12.12
CA LEU A 25 5.26 -10.85 -12.91
C LEU A 25 6.71 -11.02 -12.41
N GLY A 26 6.93 -11.47 -11.17
CA GLY A 26 8.26 -11.55 -10.56
C GLY A 26 9.17 -12.53 -11.30
N GLU A 27 8.63 -13.66 -11.76
CA GLU A 27 9.39 -14.67 -12.51
C GLU A 27 9.63 -14.27 -13.98
N THR A 28 8.92 -13.25 -14.49
CA THR A 28 9.05 -12.81 -15.88
C THR A 28 10.24 -11.86 -16.11
N GLY A 29 10.89 -11.40 -15.03
CA GLY A 29 11.97 -10.40 -15.11
C GLY A 29 11.50 -8.98 -15.46
N LEU A 30 10.19 -8.76 -15.61
CA LEU A 30 9.60 -7.44 -15.86
C LEU A 30 9.52 -6.56 -14.60
N LEU A 31 9.69 -7.17 -13.42
CA LEU A 31 9.70 -6.49 -12.13
C LEU A 31 11.12 -6.08 -11.74
N ASP A 32 11.43 -4.80 -11.92
CA ASP A 32 12.61 -4.19 -11.31
C ASP A 32 12.39 -3.99 -9.79
N LYS A 33 13.48 -3.80 -9.04
CA LYS A 33 13.49 -3.64 -7.58
C LYS A 33 12.53 -2.52 -7.12
N GLY A 34 12.52 -1.38 -7.82
CA GLY A 34 11.62 -0.26 -7.49
C GLY A 34 10.14 -0.56 -7.74
N HIS A 35 9.81 -1.43 -8.70
CA HIS A 35 8.43 -1.87 -8.92
C HIS A 35 7.97 -2.85 -7.84
N THR A 36 8.86 -3.74 -7.42
CA THR A 36 8.61 -4.71 -6.34
C THR A 36 8.30 -4.01 -5.02
N GLU A 37 9.08 -2.98 -4.70
CA GLU A 37 8.88 -2.18 -3.48
C GLU A 37 7.52 -1.47 -3.46
N LYS A 38 7.11 -0.88 -4.58
CA LYS A 38 5.78 -0.25 -4.72
C LYS A 38 4.63 -1.25 -4.56
N ILE A 39 4.78 -2.47 -5.06
CA ILE A 39 3.78 -3.53 -4.91
C ILE A 39 3.67 -4.00 -3.44
N ALA A 40 4.81 -4.20 -2.78
CA ALA A 40 4.86 -4.56 -1.37
C ALA A 40 4.27 -3.45 -0.49
N ALA A 41 4.56 -2.20 -0.81
CA ALA A 41 4.00 -1.06 -0.13
C ALA A 41 2.48 -0.95 -0.26
N TYR A 42 1.93 -1.25 -1.45
CA TYR A 42 0.49 -1.28 -1.65
C TYR A 42 -0.17 -2.36 -0.78
N ALA A 43 0.45 -3.54 -0.66
CA ALA A 43 0.00 -4.58 0.26
C ALA A 43 -0.01 -4.07 1.71
N LEU A 44 1.04 -3.38 2.15
CA LEU A 44 1.15 -2.85 3.51
C LEU A 44 0.10 -1.78 3.85
N VAL A 45 -0.24 -0.90 2.91
CA VAL A 45 -1.25 0.16 3.13
C VAL A 45 -2.67 -0.41 3.22
N THR A 46 -2.96 -1.51 2.52
CA THR A 46 -4.31 -2.11 2.53
C THR A 46 -4.69 -2.75 3.86
N ILE A 47 -3.71 -3.19 4.68
CA ILE A 47 -3.93 -3.84 5.97
C ILE A 47 -4.65 -2.93 6.99
N PRO A 48 -4.14 -1.73 7.34
CA PRO A 48 -4.80 -0.84 8.29
C PRO A 48 -6.18 -0.38 7.78
N LEU A 49 -6.35 -0.18 6.47
CA LEU A 49 -7.63 0.17 5.84
C LEU A 49 -8.65 -0.97 5.95
N ALA A 50 -8.25 -2.20 5.62
CA ALA A 50 -9.06 -3.39 5.80
C ALA A 50 -9.52 -3.55 7.25
N PHE A 51 -8.62 -3.34 8.22
CA PHE A 51 -8.93 -3.44 9.63
C PHE A 51 -9.90 -2.34 10.10
N MET A 52 -9.72 -1.10 9.65
CA MET A 52 -10.64 0.02 9.90
C MET A 52 -12.08 -0.30 9.47
N MET A 53 -12.21 -0.96 8.31
CA MET A 53 -13.48 -1.26 7.67
C MET A 53 -14.14 -2.54 8.20
N THR A 54 -13.37 -3.60 8.48
CA THR A 54 -13.90 -4.90 8.95
C THR A 54 -14.19 -4.97 10.45
N ARG A 55 -13.60 -4.08 11.26
CA ARG A 55 -13.84 -4.10 12.71
C ARG A 55 -15.31 -3.79 13.04
N ASN A 56 -15.90 -4.63 13.90
CA ASN A 56 -17.29 -4.53 14.36
C ASN A 56 -17.41 -3.87 15.75
N VAL A 57 -16.37 -3.16 16.21
CA VAL A 57 -16.36 -2.42 17.48
C VAL A 57 -16.99 -1.04 17.25
N VAL A 58 -17.81 -0.57 18.20
CA VAL A 58 -18.35 0.79 18.25
C VAL A 58 -17.26 1.80 17.93
N ARG A 59 -17.55 2.79 17.05
CA ARG A 59 -16.60 3.78 16.54
C ARG A 59 -15.71 4.31 17.67
N ASN A 60 -14.44 3.92 17.64
CA ASN A 60 -13.42 4.48 18.51
C ASN A 60 -12.54 5.40 17.66
N THR A 61 -12.79 6.70 17.80
CA THR A 61 -12.10 7.77 17.06
C THR A 61 -10.59 7.71 17.23
N PHE A 62 -10.09 7.29 18.40
CA PHE A 62 -8.66 7.17 18.64
C PHE A 62 -8.03 6.05 17.82
N ILE A 63 -8.71 4.90 17.70
CA ILE A 63 -8.21 3.76 16.91
C ILE A 63 -8.30 4.09 15.41
N ASP A 64 -9.37 4.76 14.96
CA ASP A 64 -9.46 5.21 13.57
C ASP A 64 -8.39 6.26 13.24
N ALA A 65 -8.14 7.22 14.13
CA ALA A 65 -7.09 8.20 13.97
C ALA A 65 -5.69 7.55 13.94
N GLY A 66 -5.42 6.59 14.83
CA GLY A 66 -4.15 5.85 14.84
C GLY A 66 -3.93 5.07 13.54
N LEU A 67 -4.95 4.39 13.03
CA LEU A 67 -4.88 3.68 11.76
C LEU A 67 -4.71 4.63 10.57
N LEU A 68 -5.36 5.80 10.59
CA LEU A 68 -5.16 6.84 9.58
C LEU A 68 -3.75 7.43 9.61
N ILE A 69 -3.17 7.65 10.79
CA ILE A 69 -1.77 8.13 10.92
C ILE A 69 -0.80 7.12 10.30
N ILE A 70 -1.03 5.82 10.49
CA ILE A 70 -0.23 4.76 9.86
C ILE A 70 -0.35 4.85 8.32
N VAL A 71 -1.57 4.98 7.79
CA VAL A 71 -1.79 5.11 6.33
C VAL A 71 -1.11 6.35 5.77
N VAL A 72 -1.21 7.49 6.46
CA VAL A 72 -0.57 8.75 6.04
C VAL A 72 0.95 8.63 6.08
N GLY A 73 1.52 8.09 7.16
CA GLY A 73 2.96 7.91 7.30
C GLY A 73 3.55 6.98 6.25
N LEU A 74 2.88 5.84 5.99
CA LEU A 74 3.26 4.93 4.91
C LEU A 74 3.19 5.64 3.56
N SER A 75 2.12 6.37 3.27
CA SER A 75 1.95 7.09 2.00
C SER A 75 3.03 8.17 1.79
N MET A 76 3.39 8.92 2.84
CA MET A 76 4.49 9.89 2.77
C MET A 76 5.84 9.22 2.50
N GLY A 77 6.11 8.07 3.13
CA GLY A 77 7.31 7.28 2.85
C GLY A 77 7.41 6.86 1.38
N LEU A 78 6.30 6.43 0.78
CA LEU A 78 6.25 6.05 -0.64
C LEU A 78 6.42 7.23 -1.59
N VAL A 79 5.84 8.37 -1.26
CA VAL A 79 6.03 9.60 -2.05
C VAL A 79 7.49 10.06 -1.97
N SER A 80 8.09 10.02 -0.78
CA SER A 80 9.51 10.37 -0.59
C SER A 80 10.43 9.46 -1.39
N ASP A 81 10.18 8.15 -1.37
CA ASP A 81 10.98 7.17 -2.13
C ASP A 81 10.84 7.39 -3.64
N ALA A 82 9.61 7.68 -4.12
CA ALA A 82 9.36 8.00 -5.51
C ALA A 82 10.07 9.29 -5.97
N ILE A 83 10.12 10.33 -5.13
CA ILE A 83 10.82 11.58 -5.43
C ILE A 83 12.34 11.34 -5.49
N ASN A 84 12.90 10.68 -4.47
CA ASN A 84 14.33 10.39 -4.42
C ASN A 84 14.79 9.53 -5.61
N SER A 85 13.99 8.54 -6.00
CA SER A 85 14.25 7.72 -7.18
C SER A 85 14.23 8.53 -8.49
N ALA A 86 13.33 9.51 -8.60
CA ALA A 86 13.23 10.38 -9.78
C ALA A 86 14.40 11.37 -9.89
N GLU A 87 14.84 11.95 -8.76
CA GLU A 87 15.97 12.89 -8.72
C GLU A 87 17.28 12.21 -9.12
N LEU A 88 17.53 11.00 -8.60
CA LEU A 88 18.71 10.20 -8.94
C LEU A 88 18.75 9.78 -10.42
N SER A 89 17.58 9.55 -11.03
CA SER A 89 17.46 9.28 -12.47
C SER A 89 17.73 10.52 -13.32
N ALA A 90 17.33 11.71 -12.87
CA ALA A 90 17.61 12.96 -13.57
C ALA A 90 19.10 13.31 -13.54
N GLU A 91 19.77 13.12 -12.39
CA GLU A 91 21.21 13.36 -12.25
C GLU A 91 22.04 12.39 -13.10
N SER A 92 21.67 11.10 -13.13
CA SER A 92 22.31 10.09 -13.97
C SER A 92 22.21 10.34 -15.48
N ASN A 93 21.18 11.05 -15.96
CA ASN A 93 21.02 11.40 -17.38
C ASN A 93 21.77 12.69 -17.76
N SER A 94 22.35 13.40 -16.79
CA SER A 94 23.07 14.66 -16.99
C SER A 94 24.60 14.52 -17.03
N ILE A 95 25.11 13.30 -16.87
CA ILE A 95 26.53 12.92 -16.94
C ILE A 95 26.75 12.08 -18.21
#